data_AF-A0A183DT49-F1
#
_entry.id   AF-A0A183DT49-F1
#
_cell.length_a   1.000
_cell.length_b   1.000
_cell.length_c   1.000
_cell.angle_alpha   90.00
_cell.angle_beta   90.00
_cell.angle_gamma   90.00
#
_symmetry.space_group_name_H-M   'P 1'
#
loop_
_entity.id
_entity.type
_entity.pdbx_description
1 polymer ?
#
loop_
_entity_poly.entity_id
_entity_poly.type
_entity_poly.pdbx_seq_one_letter_code
_entity_poly.pdbx_strand_id
1 'polypeptide(L)'
;MQHGSSEIHRIMLGNKLESLSEDKVRLAHTMTKFEVQSLSEDKVRLAHTMTKFEVQLNHDHDRAENLEISADMWRCKFLAMSIRADELLGQRCRLLAYCKNLRTLLGKLLSVVQDQTQHQQPFSSLDELVDRSKLALAVDLSTFFERSPCDEKIRKPVPLTSNITVTCCKQCCGNEIKLI
;
A
#
# COMPACT_ATOMS: atom_id res chain seq x y z
N MET A 1 83.89 56.42 32.88
CA MET A 1 82.41 56.49 32.73
C MET A 1 81.85 55.64 31.57
N GLN A 2 82.61 54.69 30.98
CA GLN A 2 82.13 53.92 29.81
C GLN A 2 81.51 52.54 30.13
N HIS A 3 81.70 51.97 31.33
CA HIS A 3 81.11 50.66 31.67
C HIS A 3 79.62 50.69 32.03
N GLY A 4 79.11 51.79 32.62
CA GLY A 4 77.68 51.90 32.96
C GLY A 4 76.75 51.97 31.74
N SER A 5 77.23 52.45 30.58
CA SER A 5 76.43 52.58 29.36
C SER A 5 76.18 51.23 28.66
N SER A 6 77.15 50.30 28.74
CA SER A 6 77.04 48.97 28.13
C SER A 6 76.06 48.06 28.88
N GLU A 7 76.01 48.18 30.21
CA GLU A 7 75.12 47.40 31.07
C GLU A 7 73.67 47.85 30.96
N ILE A 8 73.42 49.18 30.91
CA ILE A 8 72.09 49.75 30.64
C ILE A 8 71.57 49.33 29.26
N HIS A 9 72.42 49.31 28.23
CA HIS A 9 72.03 48.86 26.89
C HIS A 9 71.68 47.36 26.84
N ARG A 10 72.41 46.52 27.59
CA ARG A 10 72.12 45.09 27.72
C ARG A 10 70.78 44.84 28.42
N ILE A 11 70.48 45.58 29.49
CA ILE A 11 69.21 45.51 30.21
C ILE A 11 68.05 45.97 29.31
N MET A 12 68.21 47.07 28.56
CA MET A 12 67.19 47.53 27.61
C MET A 12 66.93 46.50 26.49
N LEU A 13 67.98 45.86 25.98
CA LEU A 13 67.84 44.79 24.99
C LEU A 13 67.13 43.56 25.57
N GLY A 14 67.46 43.16 26.80
CA GLY A 14 66.81 42.07 27.53
C GLY A 14 65.31 42.33 27.73
N ASN A 15 64.97 43.49 28.28
CA ASN A 15 63.58 43.89 28.51
C ASN A 15 62.78 43.97 27.20
N LYS A 16 63.41 44.42 26.11
CA LYS A 16 62.77 44.47 24.78
C LYS A 16 62.57 43.08 24.19
N LEU A 17 63.48 42.14 24.44
CA LEU A 17 63.35 40.74 24.05
C LEU A 17 62.24 40.02 24.84
N GLU A 18 62.14 40.28 26.14
CA GLU A 18 61.06 39.77 27.00
C GLU A 18 59.70 40.33 26.56
N SER A 19 59.60 41.65 26.30
CA SER A 19 58.36 42.24 25.80
C SER A 19 57.94 41.67 24.45
N LEU A 20 58.89 41.45 23.53
CA LEU A 20 58.64 40.81 22.23
C LEU A 20 58.22 39.34 22.38
N SER A 21 58.72 38.63 23.39
CA SER A 21 58.33 37.25 23.70
C SER A 21 56.90 37.20 24.21
N GLU A 22 56.55 38.06 25.17
CA GLU A 22 55.19 38.18 25.70
C GLU A 22 54.18 38.58 24.61
N ASP A 23 54.54 39.54 23.74
CA ASP A 23 53.71 39.96 22.62
C ASP A 23 53.39 38.80 21.66
N LYS A 24 54.38 37.95 21.36
CA LYS A 24 54.20 36.74 20.54
C LYS A 24 53.29 35.72 21.20
N VAL A 25 53.45 35.51 22.51
CA VAL A 25 52.58 34.60 23.28
C VAL A 25 51.14 35.11 23.31
N ARG A 26 50.92 36.41 23.52
CA ARG A 26 49.59 37.04 23.48
C ARG A 26 48.95 36.94 22.10
N LEU A 27 49.73 37.14 21.03
CA LEU A 27 49.23 37.00 19.67
C LEU A 27 48.80 35.56 19.37
N ALA A 28 49.63 34.57 19.72
CA ALA A 28 49.30 33.15 19.54
C ALA A 28 48.05 32.73 20.35
N HIS A 29 47.93 33.21 21.60
CA HIS A 29 46.73 32.97 22.42
C HIS A 29 45.48 33.60 21.79
N THR A 30 45.61 34.80 21.22
CA THR A 30 44.50 35.48 20.56
C THR A 30 44.07 34.75 19.30
N MET A 31 45.02 34.33 18.46
CA MET A 31 44.73 33.54 17.24
C MET A 31 44.03 32.23 17.55
N THR A 32 44.55 31.46 18.52
CA THR A 32 43.94 30.19 18.95
C THR A 32 42.54 30.41 19.52
N LYS A 33 42.31 31.49 20.28
CA LYS A 33 40.98 31.84 20.78
C LYS A 33 39.98 32.11 19.64
N PHE A 34 40.38 32.86 18.61
CA PHE A 34 39.54 33.12 17.45
C PHE A 34 39.24 31.85 16.64
N GLU A 35 40.24 30.98 16.47
CA GLU A 35 40.07 29.70 15.78
C GLU A 35 39.08 28.78 16.53
N VAL A 36 39.24 28.64 17.84
CA VAL A 36 38.30 27.87 18.69
C VAL A 36 36.88 28.44 18.62
N GLN A 37 36.74 29.77 18.62
CA GLN A 37 35.44 30.42 18.48
C GLN A 37 34.80 30.12 17.13
N SER A 38 35.54 30.27 16.03
CA SER A 38 35.04 29.96 14.68
C SER A 38 34.61 28.50 14.56
N LEU A 39 35.42 27.57 15.05
CA LEU A 39 35.09 26.13 15.04
C LEU A 39 33.88 25.82 15.92
N SER A 40 33.72 26.52 17.04
CA SER A 40 32.53 26.38 17.90
C SER A 40 31.27 26.85 17.20
N GLU A 41 31.32 27.99 16.51
CA GLU A 41 30.19 28.51 15.72
C GLU A 41 29.82 27.56 14.57
N ASP A 42 30.82 27.02 13.86
CA ASP A 42 30.62 26.05 12.79
C ASP A 42 29.98 24.76 13.30
N LYS A 43 30.42 24.26 14.46
CA LYS A 43 29.82 23.10 15.12
C LYS A 43 28.36 23.33 15.49
N VAL A 44 28.02 24.52 15.99
CA VAL A 44 26.62 24.88 16.31
C VAL A 44 25.77 24.91 15.04
N ARG A 45 26.26 25.53 13.96
CA ARG A 45 25.54 25.55 12.67
C ARG A 45 25.34 24.14 12.11
N LEU A 46 26.39 23.30 12.15
CA LEU A 46 26.29 21.92 11.71
C LEU A 46 25.29 21.13 12.55
N ALA A 47 25.32 21.23 13.88
CA ALA A 47 24.37 20.56 14.76
C ALA A 47 22.92 20.97 14.47
N HIS A 48 22.69 22.26 14.21
CA HIS A 48 21.38 22.77 13.79
C HIS A 48 20.93 22.19 12.44
N THR A 49 21.82 22.17 11.45
CA THR A 49 21.55 21.55 10.14
C THR A 49 21.29 20.05 10.26
N MET A 50 22.05 19.32 11.08
CA MET A 50 21.83 17.90 11.36
C MET A 50 20.46 17.64 11.97
N THR A 51 20.07 18.43 12.97
CA THR A 51 18.74 18.34 13.62
C THR A 51 17.62 18.56 12.59
N LYS A 52 17.80 19.53 11.68
CA LYS A 52 16.83 19.80 10.61
C LYS A 52 16.70 18.60 9.67
N PHE A 53 17.82 18.00 9.26
CA PHE A 53 17.80 16.80 8.42
C PHE A 53 17.21 15.59 9.13
N GLU A 54 17.46 15.41 10.42
CA GLU A 54 16.86 14.35 11.22
C GLU A 54 15.33 14.46 11.24
N VAL A 55 14.79 15.65 11.52
CA VAL A 55 13.35 15.91 11.47
C VAL A 55 12.77 15.63 10.08
N GLN A 56 13.46 16.09 9.03
CA GLN A 56 13.03 15.85 7.67
C GLN A 56 13.04 14.37 7.29
N LEU A 57 14.09 13.64 7.67
CA LEU A 57 14.21 12.20 7.42
C LEU A 57 13.10 11.41 8.11
N ASN A 58 12.78 11.74 9.37
CA ASN A 58 11.67 11.10 10.08
C ASN A 58 10.34 11.36 9.37
N HIS A 59 10.08 12.60 8.94
CA HIS A 59 8.87 12.92 8.20
C HIS A 59 8.78 12.19 6.86
N ASP A 60 9.90 12.13 6.12
CA ASP A 60 9.96 11.42 4.85
C ASP A 60 9.78 9.91 5.03
N HIS A 61 10.29 9.35 6.13
CA HIS A 61 10.10 7.95 6.51
C HIS A 61 8.62 7.63 6.78
N ASP A 62 7.97 8.41 7.65
CA ASP A 62 6.53 8.26 7.95
C ASP A 62 5.69 8.39 6.67
N ARG A 63 6.04 9.35 5.80
CA ARG A 63 5.36 9.54 4.53
C ARG A 63 5.53 8.33 3.60
N ALA A 64 6.73 7.75 3.53
CA ALA A 64 6.98 6.55 2.73
C ALA A 64 6.16 5.36 3.22
N GLU A 65 6.13 5.12 4.54
CA GLU A 65 5.33 4.05 5.14
C GLU A 65 3.83 4.23 4.87
N ASN A 66 3.31 5.45 5.02
CA ASN A 66 1.90 5.75 4.72
C ASN A 66 1.54 5.49 3.23
N LEU A 67 2.47 5.80 2.31
CA LEU A 67 2.28 5.52 0.89
C LEU A 67 2.31 4.02 0.59
N GLU A 68 3.18 3.27 1.25
CA GLU A 68 3.27 1.81 1.14
C GLU A 68 1.98 1.14 1.62
N ILE A 69 1.49 1.50 2.81
CA ILE A 69 0.21 1.02 3.35
C ILE A 69 -0.94 1.35 2.38
N SER A 70 -0.95 2.57 1.85
CA SER A 70 -1.98 3.00 0.89
C SER A 70 -1.94 2.15 -0.39
N ALA A 71 -0.73 1.88 -0.91
CA ALA A 71 -0.55 1.06 -2.10
C ALA A 71 -1.07 -0.37 -1.87
N ASP A 72 -0.76 -0.98 -0.73
CA ASP A 72 -1.24 -2.32 -0.39
C ASP A 72 -2.76 -2.38 -0.20
N MET A 73 -3.34 -1.36 0.42
CA MET A 73 -4.79 -1.22 0.51
C MET A 73 -5.43 -1.17 -0.88
N TRP A 74 -4.85 -0.41 -1.82
CA TRP A 74 -5.34 -0.32 -3.19
C TRP A 74 -5.18 -1.64 -3.95
N ARG A 75 -4.06 -2.35 -3.78
CA ARG A 75 -3.86 -3.71 -4.34
C ARG A 75 -4.94 -4.68 -3.86
N CYS A 76 -5.22 -4.69 -2.56
CA CYS A 76 -6.26 -5.55 -1.97
C CYS A 76 -7.66 -5.18 -2.49
N LYS A 77 -8.00 -3.89 -2.55
CA LYS A 77 -9.28 -3.41 -3.11
C LYS A 77 -9.44 -3.80 -4.57
N PHE A 78 -8.38 -3.61 -5.37
CA PHE A 78 -8.38 -3.97 -6.78
C PHE A 78 -8.60 -5.47 -6.95
N LEU A 79 -7.86 -6.31 -6.23
CA LEU A 79 -7.99 -7.77 -6.28
C LEU A 79 -9.41 -8.23 -5.91
N ALA A 80 -9.99 -7.69 -4.83
CA ALA A 80 -11.36 -8.00 -4.42
C ALA A 80 -12.38 -7.62 -5.51
N MET A 81 -12.21 -6.46 -6.14
CA MET A 81 -13.06 -6.01 -7.24
C MET A 81 -12.90 -6.88 -8.49
N SER A 82 -11.68 -7.31 -8.82
CA SER A 82 -11.40 -8.23 -9.94
C SER A 82 -12.06 -9.58 -9.73
N ILE A 83 -11.90 -10.18 -8.55
CA ILE A 83 -12.56 -11.46 -8.21
C ILE A 83 -14.08 -11.34 -8.33
N ARG A 84 -14.66 -10.24 -7.83
CA ARG A 84 -16.10 -9.96 -7.96
C ARG A 84 -16.53 -9.84 -9.42
N ALA A 85 -15.75 -9.13 -10.24
CA ALA A 85 -16.04 -8.95 -11.65
C ALA A 85 -16.04 -10.31 -12.39
N ASP A 86 -15.06 -11.16 -12.10
CA ASP A 86 -14.96 -12.51 -12.67
C ASP A 86 -16.15 -13.39 -12.26
N GLU A 87 -16.56 -13.32 -10.98
CA GLU A 87 -17.73 -14.06 -10.49
C GLU A 87 -19.02 -13.60 -11.18
N LEU A 88 -19.25 -12.29 -11.30
CA LEU A 88 -20.41 -11.72 -12.01
C LEU A 88 -20.41 -12.07 -13.50
N LEU A 89 -19.24 -12.10 -14.14
CA LEU A 89 -19.10 -12.55 -15.52
C LEU A 89 -19.43 -14.04 -15.66
N GLY A 90 -18.96 -14.87 -14.73
CA GLY A 90 -19.31 -16.28 -14.65
C GLY A 90 -20.82 -16.50 -14.51
N GLN A 91 -21.46 -15.79 -13.58
CA GLN A 91 -22.92 -15.80 -13.40
C GLN A 91 -23.66 -15.40 -14.68
N ARG A 92 -23.24 -14.29 -15.31
CA ARG A 92 -23.82 -13.81 -16.58
C ARG A 92 -23.72 -14.87 -17.68
N CYS A 93 -22.57 -15.51 -17.82
CA CYS A 93 -22.35 -16.56 -18.82
C CYS A 93 -23.25 -17.78 -18.58
N ARG A 94 -23.38 -18.24 -17.32
CA ARG A 94 -24.28 -19.34 -16.95
C ARG A 94 -25.74 -19.00 -17.27
N LEU A 95 -26.19 -17.82 -16.86
CA LEU A 95 -27.56 -17.37 -17.12
C LEU A 95 -27.84 -17.23 -18.62
N LEU A 96 -26.91 -16.65 -19.38
CA LEU A 96 -27.05 -16.52 -20.83
C LEU A 96 -27.14 -17.88 -21.52
N ALA A 97 -26.31 -18.85 -21.12
CA ALA A 97 -26.37 -20.21 -21.64
C ALA A 97 -27.72 -20.86 -21.31
N TYR A 98 -28.21 -20.67 -20.09
CA TYR A 98 -29.51 -21.16 -19.67
C TYR A 98 -30.68 -20.55 -20.48
N CYS A 99 -30.68 -19.23 -20.68
CA CYS A 99 -31.67 -18.56 -21.54
C CYS A 99 -31.62 -19.04 -22.99
N LYS A 100 -30.43 -19.30 -23.55
CA LYS A 100 -30.27 -19.89 -24.89
C LYS A 100 -30.88 -21.28 -24.95
N ASN A 101 -30.69 -22.11 -23.92
CA ASN A 101 -31.27 -23.44 -23.83
C ASN A 101 -32.80 -23.38 -23.78
N LEU A 102 -33.37 -22.50 -22.94
CA LEU A 102 -34.81 -22.26 -22.86
C LEU A 102 -35.39 -21.82 -24.22
N ARG A 103 -34.73 -20.88 -24.90
CA ARG A 103 -35.14 -20.43 -26.24
C ARG A 103 -35.19 -21.58 -27.24
N THR A 104 -34.19 -22.46 -27.23
CA THR A 104 -34.14 -23.64 -28.11
C THR A 104 -35.26 -24.64 -27.78
N LEU A 105 -35.55 -24.87 -26.49
CA LEU A 105 -36.65 -25.74 -26.06
C LEU A 105 -38.01 -25.19 -26.49
N LEU A 106 -38.25 -23.90 -26.29
CA LEU A 106 -39.46 -23.22 -26.75
C LEU A 106 -39.62 -23.31 -28.27
N GLY A 107 -38.53 -23.15 -29.03
CA GLY A 107 -38.54 -23.32 -30.48
C GLY A 107 -38.96 -24.73 -30.91
N LYS A 108 -38.46 -25.77 -30.24
CA LYS A 108 -38.85 -27.17 -30.48
C LYS A 108 -40.30 -27.45 -30.11
N LEU A 109 -40.78 -26.88 -28.99
CA LEU A 109 -42.18 -27.02 -28.59
C LEU A 109 -43.11 -26.36 -29.62
N LEU A 110 -42.76 -25.17 -30.08
CA LEU A 110 -43.53 -24.44 -31.08
C LEU A 110 -43.62 -25.22 -32.39
N SER A 111 -42.50 -25.81 -32.86
CA SER A 111 -42.51 -26.62 -34.09
C SER A 111 -43.41 -27.86 -33.96
N VAL A 112 -43.39 -28.54 -32.81
CA VAL A 112 -44.26 -29.71 -32.58
C VAL A 112 -45.74 -29.31 -32.54
N VAL A 113 -46.07 -28.19 -31.90
CA VAL A 113 -47.45 -27.67 -31.87
C VAL A 113 -47.92 -27.29 -33.29
N GLN A 114 -47.05 -26.67 -34.08
CA GLN A 114 -47.34 -26.32 -35.48
C GLN A 114 -47.58 -27.58 -36.35
N ASP A 115 -46.72 -28.59 -36.22
CA ASP A 115 -46.88 -29.87 -36.93
C ASP A 115 -48.18 -30.58 -36.52
N GLN A 116 -48.56 -30.55 -35.24
CA GLN A 116 -49.83 -31.12 -34.78
C GLN A 116 -51.06 -30.42 -35.40
N THR A 117 -51.02 -29.10 -35.58
CA THR A 117 -52.11 -28.38 -36.27
C THR A 117 -52.18 -28.71 -37.77
N GLN A 118 -51.10 -29.19 -38.40
CA GLN A 118 -51.05 -29.49 -39.83
C GLN A 118 -51.26 -30.98 -40.15
N HIS A 119 -50.80 -31.91 -39.31
CA HIS A 119 -50.93 -33.35 -39.52
C HIS A 119 -51.35 -34.07 -38.22
N GLN A 120 -52.53 -34.71 -38.23
CA GLN A 120 -53.00 -35.60 -37.16
C GLN A 120 -52.13 -36.87 -37.09
N GLN A 121 -50.98 -36.82 -36.42
CA GLN A 121 -50.13 -37.98 -36.14
C GLN A 121 -49.76 -38.06 -34.64
N PRO A 122 -49.70 -39.26 -34.03
CA PRO A 122 -49.36 -39.44 -32.63
C PRO A 122 -47.84 -39.47 -32.44
N PHE A 123 -47.32 -38.68 -31.48
CA PHE A 123 -45.88 -38.57 -31.25
C PHE A 123 -45.42 -39.20 -29.94
N SER A 124 -44.43 -40.08 -30.03
CA SER A 124 -43.60 -40.56 -28.92
C SER A 124 -42.53 -39.56 -28.46
N SER A 125 -42.23 -38.51 -29.25
CA SER A 125 -41.20 -37.51 -28.90
C SER A 125 -41.71 -36.31 -28.08
N LEU A 126 -43.03 -36.20 -27.89
CA LEU A 126 -43.65 -35.10 -27.14
C LEU A 126 -43.37 -35.23 -25.64
N ASP A 127 -43.43 -36.44 -25.08
CA ASP A 127 -43.24 -36.68 -23.66
C ASP A 127 -41.82 -36.31 -23.21
N GLU A 128 -40.78 -36.68 -23.97
CA GLU A 128 -39.39 -36.30 -23.66
C GLU A 128 -39.20 -34.77 -23.66
N LEU A 129 -39.86 -34.08 -24.59
CA LEU A 129 -39.77 -32.62 -24.71
C LEU A 129 -40.51 -31.90 -23.58
N VAL A 130 -41.67 -32.44 -23.19
CA VAL A 130 -42.45 -31.95 -22.05
C VAL A 130 -41.68 -32.15 -20.75
N ASP A 131 -41.06 -33.31 -20.55
CA ASP A 131 -40.27 -33.58 -19.34
C ASP A 131 -39.00 -32.73 -19.28
N ARG A 132 -38.31 -32.52 -20.40
CA ARG A 132 -37.17 -31.59 -20.48
C ARG A 132 -37.58 -30.14 -20.19
N SER A 133 -38.79 -29.75 -20.60
CA SER A 133 -39.36 -28.43 -20.30
C SER A 133 -39.71 -28.27 -18.83
N LYS A 134 -40.30 -29.29 -18.20
CA LYS A 134 -40.58 -29.30 -16.75
C LYS A 134 -39.29 -29.18 -15.94
N LEU A 135 -38.26 -29.94 -16.31
CA LEU A 135 -36.94 -29.88 -15.66
C LEU A 135 -36.32 -28.49 -15.75
N ALA A 136 -36.41 -27.84 -16.92
CA ALA A 136 -35.94 -26.47 -17.06
C ALA A 136 -36.74 -25.51 -16.16
N LEU A 137 -38.07 -25.57 -16.19
CA LEU A 137 -38.92 -24.70 -15.35
C LEU A 137 -38.74 -24.92 -13.84
N ALA A 138 -38.26 -26.09 -13.42
CA ALA A 138 -37.96 -26.39 -12.02
C ALA A 138 -36.64 -25.78 -11.51
N VAL A 139 -35.81 -25.23 -12.39
CA VAL A 139 -34.55 -24.58 -11.99
C VAL A 139 -34.84 -23.27 -11.25
N ASP A 140 -34.37 -23.17 -10.00
CA ASP A 140 -34.41 -21.92 -9.25
C ASP A 140 -33.41 -20.90 -9.83
N LEU A 141 -33.94 -19.78 -10.30
CA LEU A 141 -33.14 -18.69 -10.87
C LEU A 141 -32.26 -18.00 -9.84
N SER A 142 -32.57 -18.10 -8.54
CA SER A 142 -31.78 -17.50 -7.47
C SER A 142 -30.34 -18.03 -7.45
N THR A 143 -30.14 -19.28 -7.86
CA THR A 143 -28.83 -19.96 -7.94
C THR A 143 -27.87 -19.30 -8.94
N PHE A 144 -28.37 -18.58 -9.94
CA PHE A 144 -27.53 -17.82 -10.86
C PHE A 144 -26.99 -16.52 -10.25
N PHE A 145 -27.56 -16.08 -9.13
CA PHE A 145 -27.24 -14.83 -8.44
C PHE A 145 -26.72 -15.05 -7.03
N GLU A 146 -26.35 -16.29 -6.67
CA GLU A 146 -25.67 -16.59 -5.41
C GLU A 146 -24.45 -15.71 -5.26
N ARG A 147 -24.46 -14.87 -4.23
CA ARG A 147 -23.32 -14.00 -3.93
C ARG A 147 -22.20 -14.85 -3.35
N SER A 148 -20.94 -14.49 -3.62
CA SER A 148 -19.85 -15.02 -2.80
C SER A 148 -20.14 -14.72 -1.32
N PRO A 149 -19.81 -15.65 -0.41
CA PRO A 149 -20.15 -15.55 1.00
C PRO A 149 -19.56 -14.29 1.68
N CYS A 150 -18.60 -13.62 1.02
CA CYS A 150 -18.00 -12.34 1.36
C CYS A 150 -18.96 -11.13 1.29
N ASP A 151 -20.07 -11.27 0.58
CA ASP A 151 -21.00 -10.18 0.24
C ASP A 151 -22.20 -10.10 1.19
N GLU A 152 -22.37 -11.13 2.01
CA GLU A 152 -23.26 -11.10 3.16
C GLU A 152 -22.61 -10.17 4.20
N LYS A 153 -23.23 -9.01 4.48
CA LYS A 153 -22.68 -8.00 5.41
C LYS A 153 -22.30 -8.67 6.74
N ILE A 154 -21.03 -9.05 6.92
CA ILE A 154 -20.55 -9.38 8.24
C ILE A 154 -20.70 -8.11 9.07
N ARG A 155 -21.35 -8.24 10.22
CA ARG A 155 -21.32 -7.22 11.28
C ARG A 155 -19.86 -6.76 11.47
N LYS A 156 -19.66 -5.47 11.73
CA LYS A 156 -18.33 -4.86 11.92
C LYS A 156 -17.41 -5.82 12.70
N PRO A 157 -16.31 -6.31 12.09
CA PRO A 157 -15.38 -7.16 12.82
C PRO A 157 -14.81 -6.37 14.00
N VAL A 158 -14.70 -7.03 15.15
CA VAL A 158 -13.99 -6.49 16.31
C VAL A 158 -12.54 -6.23 15.88
N PRO A 159 -11.93 -5.08 16.21
CA PRO A 159 -10.55 -4.80 15.83
C PRO A 159 -9.62 -5.91 16.35
N LEU A 160 -8.96 -6.59 15.42
CA LEU A 160 -7.96 -7.62 15.71
C LEU A 160 -6.57 -6.96 15.65
N THR A 161 -5.77 -7.15 16.70
CA THR A 161 -4.43 -6.57 16.87
C THR A 161 -3.31 -7.51 16.41
N SER A 162 -3.61 -8.56 15.66
CA SER A 162 -2.62 -9.55 15.21
C SER A 162 -2.78 -9.89 13.74
N ASN A 163 -1.63 -9.98 13.07
CA ASN A 163 -1.34 -10.46 11.71
C ASN A 163 -2.56 -10.77 10.84
N ILE A 164 -2.81 -9.84 9.92
CA ILE A 164 -3.99 -9.71 9.06
C ILE A 164 -4.28 -11.02 8.31
N THR A 165 -5.24 -11.80 8.80
CA THR A 165 -6.08 -12.65 7.95
C THR A 165 -7.38 -11.88 7.68
N VAL A 166 -7.53 -11.32 6.47
CA VAL A 166 -8.81 -10.74 6.04
C VAL A 166 -9.79 -11.86 5.77
N THR A 167 -10.41 -12.41 6.82
CA THR A 167 -11.51 -13.36 6.68
C THR A 167 -12.79 -12.56 6.43
N CYS A 168 -13.23 -12.54 5.18
CA CYS A 168 -14.40 -11.79 4.72
C CYS A 168 -15.75 -12.48 4.96
N CYS A 169 -15.80 -13.68 5.56
CA CYS A 169 -17.03 -14.34 6.04
C CYS A 169 -16.71 -15.58 6.90
N LYS A 170 -17.74 -16.23 7.47
CA LYS A 170 -17.59 -17.48 8.22
C LYS A 170 -17.07 -18.64 7.35
N GLN A 171 -17.40 -18.66 6.06
CA GLN A 171 -16.85 -19.63 5.10
C GLN A 171 -15.36 -19.38 4.77
N CYS A 172 -14.88 -18.15 4.83
CA CYS A 172 -13.48 -17.80 4.56
C CYS A 172 -12.60 -17.87 5.82
N CYS A 173 -13.19 -18.19 6.99
CA CYS A 173 -12.46 -18.39 8.23
C CYS A 173 -11.56 -19.63 8.12
N GLY A 174 -10.23 -19.45 8.25
CA GLY A 174 -9.24 -20.53 8.16
C GLY A 174 -8.59 -20.71 6.78
N ASN A 175 -9.03 -19.99 5.74
CA ASN A 175 -8.34 -19.95 4.45
C ASN A 175 -7.31 -18.82 4.48
N GLU A 176 -6.06 -19.15 4.84
CA GLU A 176 -4.95 -18.20 4.84
C GLU A 176 -4.64 -17.72 3.42
N ILE A 177 -4.98 -16.46 3.11
CA ILE A 177 -4.42 -15.77 1.95
C ILE A 177 -3.11 -15.16 2.42
N LYS A 178 -1.99 -15.81 2.11
CA LYS A 178 -0.66 -15.22 2.29
C LYS A 178 -0.49 -14.12 1.24
N LEU A 179 -0.56 -12.87 1.67
CA LEU A 179 -0.04 -11.75 0.89
C LEU A 179 1.49 -11.88 0.96
N ILE A 180 2.08 -12.28 -0.16
CA ILE A 180 3.55 -12.34 -0.35
C ILE A 180 4.09 -10.92 -0.35
#